data_AF-A0A225V1D6-F1
#
_entry.id   AF-A0A225V1D6-F1
#
_cell.length_a   1.000
_cell.length_b   1.000
_cell.length_c   1.000
_cell.angle_alpha   90.00
_cell.angle_beta   90.00
_cell.angle_gamma   90.00
#
_symmetry.space_group_name_H-M   'P 1'
#
loop_
_entity.id
_entity.type
_entity.pdbx_description
1 polymer ?
#
loop_
_entity_poly.entity_id
_entity_poly.type
_entity_poly.pdbx_seq_one_letter_code
_entity_poly.pdbx_strand_id
1 'polypeptide(L)' 'NADWWVVSNPIKISSRDFGRLHQDLVEYHITDNGNNARPVQPLNGRNVVRYH' A
#
# COMPACT_ATOMS: atom_id res chain seq x y z
N ASN A 1 8.43 10.03 13.19
CA ASN A 1 9.31 8.86 13.05
C ASN A 1 8.43 7.63 13.06
N ALA A 2 8.75 6.59 12.28
CA ALA A 2 7.92 5.38 12.20
C ALA A 2 8.80 4.14 12.08
N ASP A 3 8.51 3.12 12.87
CA ASP A 3 9.10 1.79 12.75
C ASP A 3 8.23 0.96 11.81
N TRP A 4 8.80 0.51 10.69
CA TRP A 4 8.07 -0.19 9.65
C TRP A 4 8.18 -1.70 9.84
N TRP A 5 7.03 -2.35 9.96
CA TRP A 5 6.89 -3.80 9.90
C TRP A 5 6.10 -4.16 8.64
N VAL A 6 6.65 -5.05 7.82
CA VAL A 6 6.03 -5.50 6.57
C VAL A 6 5.96 -7.03 6.59
N VAL A 7 4.75 -7.57 6.45
CA VAL A 7 4.53 -9.02 6.42
C VAL A 7 4.87 -9.56 5.03
N SER A 8 5.62 -10.66 4.97
CA SER A 8 6.07 -11.27 3.71
C SER A 8 4.95 -11.97 2.93
N ASN A 9 3.97 -12.54 3.64
CA ASN A 9 2.84 -13.25 3.05
C ASN A 9 1.64 -12.29 2.90
N PRO A 10 1.21 -11.96 1.68
CA PRO A 10 0.08 -11.06 1.47
C PRO A 10 -1.25 -11.69 1.90
N ILE A 11 -2.17 -10.84 2.38
CA ILE A 11 -3.57 -11.21 2.55
C ILE A 11 -4.23 -11.21 1.17
N LYS A 12 -5.07 -12.21 0.90
CA LYS A 12 -5.84 -12.30 -0.35
C LYS A 12 -7.23 -11.71 -0.14
N ILE A 13 -7.71 -10.98 -1.14
CA ILE A 13 -9.10 -10.53 -1.25
C ILE A 13 -9.68 -10.97 -2.58
N SER A 14 -11.01 -11.04 -2.67
CA SER A 14 -11.66 -11.34 -3.94
C SER A 14 -11.51 -10.17 -4.92
N SER A 15 -11.52 -10.44 -6.22
CA SER A 15 -11.50 -9.37 -7.23
C SER A 15 -12.70 -8.43 -7.11
N ARG A 16 -13.86 -8.93 -6.64
CA ARG A 16 -15.04 -8.12 -6.38
C ARG A 16 -14.80 -7.12 -5.25
N ASP A 17 -14.18 -7.57 -4.15
CA ASP A 17 -13.87 -6.70 -3.02
C ASP A 17 -12.80 -5.67 -3.37
N PHE A 18 -11.79 -6.07 -4.16
CA PHE A 18 -10.81 -5.14 -4.69
C PHE A 18 -11.46 -4.03 -5.53
N GLY A 19 -12.36 -4.40 -6.46
CA GLY A 19 -13.08 -3.44 -7.28
C GLY A 19 -13.92 -2.46 -6.46
N ARG A 20 -14.60 -2.95 -5.41
CA ARG A 20 -15.34 -2.10 -4.47
C ARG A 20 -14.43 -1.08 -3.78
N LEU A 21 -13.31 -1.53 -3.19
CA LEU A 21 -12.37 -0.65 -2.50
C LEU A 21 -11.80 0.43 -3.42
N HIS A 22 -11.48 0.08 -4.66
CA HIS A 22 -10.96 1.05 -5.63
C HIS A 22 -12.03 2.07 -6.03
N GLN A 23 -13.27 1.62 -6.31
CA GLN A 23 -14.37 2.51 -6.66
C GLN A 23 -14.68 3.51 -5.53
N ASP A 24 -14.69 3.04 -4.28
CA ASP A 24 -14.90 3.91 -3.11
C ASP A 24 -13.80 5.00 -3.03
N LEU A 25 -12.57 4.69 -3.46
CA LEU A 25 -11.46 5.65 -3.47
C LEU A 25 -11.58 6.69 -4.59
N VAL A 26 -12.11 6.31 -5.76
CA VAL A 26 -12.35 7.23 -6.89
C VAL A 26 -13.27 8.38 -6.51
N GLU A 27 -14.20 8.15 -5.57
CA GLU A 27 -15.14 9.18 -5.11
C GLU A 27 -14.47 10.33 -4.34
N TYR A 28 -13.26 10.10 -3.81
CA TYR A 28 -12.51 11.12 -3.08
C TYR A 28 -11.60 11.91 -4.03
N HIS A 29 -11.86 13.22 -4.18
CA HIS A 29 -11.07 14.15 -4.98
C HIS A 29 -9.58 14.24 -4.59
N ILE A 30 -9.20 13.74 -3.42
CA ILE A 30 -7.81 13.72 -2.95
C ILE A 30 -6.99 12.57 -3.54
N THR A 31 -7.62 11.65 -4.27
CA THR A 31 -6.95 10.48 -4.86
C THR A 31 -6.67 10.71 -6.35
N ASP A 32 -5.68 10.01 -6.87
CA ASP A 32 -5.36 9.97 -8.30
C ASP A 32 -6.19 8.88 -8.99
N ASN A 33 -7.45 9.18 -9.28
CA ASN A 33 -8.43 8.24 -9.84
C ASN A 33 -8.49 6.92 -9.04
N GLY A 34 -8.64 7.02 -7.71
CA GLY A 34 -8.65 5.87 -6.82
C GLY A 34 -7.28 5.27 -6.50
N ASN A 35 -6.20 5.79 -7.10
CA ASN A 35 -4.83 5.49 -6.70
C ASN A 35 -4.36 6.49 -5.65
N ASN A 36 -3.86 5.99 -4.53
CA ASN A 36 -3.42 6.84 -3.41
C ASN A 36 -2.10 6.35 -2.78
N ALA A 37 -1.44 5.37 -3.40
CA ALA A 37 -0.13 4.92 -2.96
C ALA A 37 0.92 5.96 -3.33
N ARG A 38 1.64 6.47 -2.32
CA ARG A 38 2.81 7.33 -2.55
C ARG A 38 3.89 6.54 -3.31
N PRO A 39 4.57 7.13 -4.30
CA PRO A 39 5.69 6.48 -4.99
C PRO A 39 6.76 6.01 -4.02
N VAL A 40 7.43 4.90 -4.37
CA VAL A 40 8.58 4.38 -3.61
C VAL A 40 9.63 5.46 -3.41
N GLN A 41 10.29 5.44 -2.25
CA GLN A 41 11.30 6.44 -1.87
C GLN A 41 12.67 5.77 -1.77
N PRO A 42 13.76 6.53 -2.00
CA PRO A 42 15.10 5.97 -1.87
C PRO A 42 15.39 5.52 -0.44
N LEU A 43 16.17 4.46 -0.33
CA LEU A 43 16.51 3.87 0.96
C LEU A 43 17.49 4.73 1.76
N ASN A 44 18.32 5.54 1.08
CA ASN A 44 19.28 6.48 1.68
C ASN A 44 20.18 5.83 2.75
N GLY A 45 20.72 4.64 2.44
CA GLY A 45 21.63 3.91 3.33
C GLY A 45 20.99 3.27 4.57
N ARG A 46 19.65 3.29 4.71
CA ARG A 46 18.93 2.58 5.78
C ARG A 46 18.95 1.07 5.55
N ASN A 47 18.89 0.30 6.64
CA ASN A 47 18.86 -1.16 6.58
C ASN A 47 17.42 -1.70 6.58
N VAL A 48 17.19 -2.79 5.85
CA VAL A 48 15.97 -3.60 5.91
C VAL A 48 16.33 -4.93 6.55
N VAL A 49 15.72 -5.24 7.69
CA VAL A 49 15.95 -6.50 8.41
C VAL A 49 14.81 -7.46 8.09
N ARG A 50 15.14 -8.68 7.70
CA ARG A 50 14.16 -9.75 7.45
C ARG A 50 14.15 -10.70 8.63
N TYR A 51 12.96 -10.99 9.13
CA TYR A 51 12.72 -12.04 10.12
C TYR A 51 12.14 -13.26 9.42
N HIS A 52 12.64 -14.45 9.79
CA HIS A 52 12.22 -15.75 9.25
C HIS A 52 11.34 -16.48 10.27
#